data_AF-A0A7S3YK53-F1
#
_entry.id   AF-A0A7S3YK53-F1
#
_cell.length_a   1.000
_cell.length_b   1.000
_cell.length_c   1.000
_cell.angle_alpha   90.00
_cell.angle_beta   90.00
_cell.angle_gamma   90.00
#
_symmetry.space_group_name_H-M   'P 1'
#
loop_
_entity.id
_entity.type
_entity.pdbx_description
1 polymer ?
#
loop_
_entity_poly.entity_id
_entity_poly.type
_entity_poly.pdbx_seq_one_letter_code
_entity_poly.pdbx_strand_id
1 'polypeptide(L)'
;RYFDTAASAHEPIVITSEDVAARILQTAWRGYMSSKIFKYYRDLINFRMSGDPSVMLKTINPQEAGLFDAAMGIHLRFRLGRGRGADFPPVIYYKVFTHNPLCDVNAFAPRDYTKHRPPSAGELHNRRPPPPDGEGGG
;
A
#
# COMPACT_ATOMS: atom_id res chain seq x y z
N ARG A 1 38.41 43.42 11.15
CA ARG A 1 37.68 43.81 9.91
C ARG A 1 36.85 42.58 9.54
N TYR A 2 35.84 42.32 10.36
CA TYR A 2 34.43 42.60 10.07
C TYR A 2 33.97 41.81 8.85
N PHE A 3 33.30 40.71 9.18
CA PHE A 3 32.47 39.88 8.32
C PHE A 3 31.50 40.75 7.52
N ASP A 4 31.43 40.54 6.20
CA ASP A 4 30.31 41.02 5.41
C ASP A 4 29.89 39.90 4.45
N THR A 5 29.34 38.84 5.03
CA THR A 5 28.47 37.93 4.31
C THR A 5 27.20 38.72 4.01
N ALA A 6 27.17 39.39 2.87
CA ALA A 6 25.98 40.05 2.36
C ALA A 6 24.86 39.03 2.35
N ALA A 7 23.95 39.15 3.30
CA ALA A 7 22.70 38.43 3.35
C ALA A 7 22.04 38.62 1.99
N SER A 8 21.90 37.55 1.22
CA SER A 8 21.06 37.51 0.03
C SER A 8 19.64 37.80 0.49
N ALA A 9 19.29 39.10 0.55
CA ALA A 9 17.97 39.57 0.86
C ALA A 9 17.02 38.98 -0.17
N HIS A 10 16.19 38.04 0.27
CA HIS A 10 15.12 37.48 -0.54
C HIS A 10 14.19 38.65 -0.92
N GLU A 11 14.21 39.07 -2.19
CA GLU A 11 13.31 40.10 -2.68
C GLU A 11 11.85 39.69 -2.37
N PRO A 12 10.99 40.63 -1.95
CA PRO A 12 9.61 40.31 -1.64
C PRO A 12 8.91 39.85 -2.93
N ILE A 13 8.26 38.69 -2.88
CA ILE A 13 7.44 38.19 -3.99
C ILE A 13 6.28 39.18 -4.18
N VAL A 14 6.35 40.00 -5.23
CA VAL A 14 5.27 40.91 -5.60
C VAL A 14 4.18 40.10 -6.29
N ILE A 15 3.07 39.86 -5.60
CA ILE A 15 1.91 39.18 -6.18
C ILE A 15 1.20 40.15 -7.11
N THR A 16 1.17 39.83 -8.41
CA THR A 16 0.48 40.61 -9.43
C THR A 16 -1.02 40.30 -9.47
N SER A 17 -1.81 41.15 -10.12
CA SER A 17 -3.23 40.87 -10.39
C SER A 17 -3.43 39.62 -11.25
N GLU A 18 -2.48 39.33 -12.14
CA GLU A 18 -2.45 38.13 -12.97
C GLU A 18 -2.24 36.87 -12.11
N ASP A 19 -1.35 36.93 -11.12
CA ASP A 19 -1.14 35.83 -10.17
C ASP A 19 -2.42 35.52 -9.37
N VAL A 20 -3.15 36.56 -8.97
CA VAL A 20 -4.44 36.40 -8.28
C VAL A 20 -5.46 35.71 -9.19
N ALA A 21 -5.59 36.16 -10.44
CA ALA A 21 -6.50 35.56 -11.42
C ALA A 21 -6.13 34.09 -11.71
N ALA A 22 -4.84 33.80 -11.92
CA ALA A 22 -4.34 32.45 -12.13
C ALA A 22 -4.62 31.56 -10.92
N ARG A 23 -4.45 32.08 -9.69
CA ARG A 23 -4.72 31.33 -8.46
C ARG A 23 -6.20 30.98 -8.30
N ILE A 24 -7.11 31.88 -8.67
CA ILE A 24 -8.56 31.62 -8.68
C ILE A 24 -8.88 30.48 -9.65
N LEU A 25 -8.36 30.56 -10.89
CA LEU A 25 -8.59 29.54 -11.91
C LEU A 25 -8.04 28.18 -11.48
N GLN A 26 -6.80 28.15 -10.99
CA GLN A 26 -6.16 26.92 -10.51
C GLN A 26 -6.91 26.31 -9.32
N THR A 27 -7.43 27.13 -8.40
CA THR A 27 -8.20 26.65 -7.25
C THR A 27 -9.52 26.04 -7.69
N ALA A 28 -10.25 26.71 -8.60
CA ALA A 28 -11.48 26.19 -9.18
C ALA A 28 -11.24 24.87 -9.95
N TRP A 29 -10.18 24.81 -10.75
CA TRP A 29 -9.79 23.61 -11.49
C TRP A 29 -9.41 22.45 -10.57
N ARG A 30 -8.60 22.70 -9.54
CA ARG A 30 -8.23 21.68 -8.54
C ARG A 30 -9.47 21.15 -7.82
N GLY A 31 -10.42 22.02 -7.44
CA GLY A 31 -11.68 21.60 -6.84
C GLY A 31 -12.54 20.73 -7.75
N TYR A 32 -12.67 21.12 -9.03
CA TYR A 32 -13.37 20.32 -10.05
C TYR A 32 -12.72 18.95 -10.24
N MET A 33 -11.40 18.91 -10.43
CA MET A 33 -10.65 17.67 -10.63
C MET A 33 -10.70 16.77 -9.40
N SER A 34 -10.58 17.33 -8.19
CA SER A 34 -10.70 16.55 -6.96
C SER A 34 -12.07 15.91 -6.82
N SER A 35 -13.13 16.63 -7.19
CA SER A 35 -14.50 16.10 -7.20
C SER A 35 -14.68 14.98 -8.24
N LYS A 36 -14.12 15.15 -9.45
CA LYS A 36 -14.14 14.13 -10.51
C LYS A 36 -13.41 12.85 -10.09
N ILE A 37 -12.19 12.99 -9.57
CA ILE A 37 -11.36 11.88 -9.12
C ILE A 37 -12.02 11.14 -7.94
N PHE A 38 -12.55 11.88 -6.95
CA PHE A 38 -13.27 11.25 -5.84
C PHE A 38 -14.50 10.45 -6.31
N LYS A 39 -15.30 11.01 -7.21
CA LYS A 39 -16.47 10.30 -7.79
C LYS A 39 -16.04 9.01 -8.48
N TYR A 40 -14.99 9.07 -9.30
CA TYR A 40 -14.43 7.87 -9.93
C TYR A 40 -14.04 6.79 -8.91
N TYR A 41 -13.28 7.15 -7.88
CA TYR A 41 -12.88 6.18 -6.84
C TYR A 41 -14.07 5.65 -6.04
N ARG A 42 -15.02 6.51 -5.67
CA ARG A 42 -16.25 6.13 -4.99
C ARG A 42 -17.03 5.10 -5.80
N ASP A 43 -17.23 5.36 -7.08
CA ASP A 43 -18.03 4.50 -7.95
C ASP A 43 -17.30 3.18 -8.22
N LEU A 44 -15.96 3.24 -8.37
CA LEU A 44 -15.11 2.06 -8.49
C LEU A 44 -15.25 1.11 -7.30
N ILE A 45 -15.22 1.63 -6.07
CA ILE A 45 -15.35 0.79 -4.87
C ILE A 45 -16.80 0.33 -4.64
N ASN A 46 -17.80 1.18 -4.88
CA ASN A 46 -19.20 0.85 -4.64
C ASN A 46 -19.73 -0.21 -5.60
N PHE A 47 -19.40 -0.11 -6.89
CA PHE A 47 -19.79 -1.08 -7.90
C PHE A 47 -19.26 -2.49 -7.56
N ARG A 48 -18.13 -2.56 -6.87
CA ARG A 48 -17.46 -3.83 -6.61
C ARG A 48 -17.91 -4.52 -5.36
N MET A 49 -18.55 -3.86 -4.39
CA MET A 49 -18.94 -4.49 -3.10
C MET A 49 -20.00 -5.61 -3.18
N SER A 50 -20.43 -6.05 -4.38
CA SER A 50 -21.48 -7.05 -4.59
C SER A 50 -21.10 -8.21 -5.51
N GLY A 51 -19.81 -8.47 -5.71
CA GLY A 51 -19.31 -9.48 -6.67
C GLY A 51 -18.33 -10.50 -6.10
N ASP A 52 -17.74 -11.30 -7.00
CA ASP A 52 -16.65 -12.22 -6.65
C ASP A 52 -15.39 -11.44 -6.23
N PRO A 53 -14.84 -11.70 -5.02
CA PRO A 53 -13.67 -11.00 -4.50
C PRO A 53 -12.44 -11.05 -5.41
N SER A 54 -12.19 -12.17 -6.09
CA SER A 54 -11.04 -12.30 -6.99
C SER A 54 -11.19 -11.38 -8.19
N VAL A 55 -12.35 -11.38 -8.85
CA VAL A 55 -12.65 -10.46 -9.96
C VAL A 55 -12.60 -9.00 -9.52
N MET A 56 -13.12 -8.68 -8.32
CA MET A 56 -13.11 -7.32 -7.77
C MET A 56 -11.68 -6.79 -7.57
N LEU A 57 -10.82 -7.62 -6.96
CA LEU A 57 -9.44 -7.25 -6.66
C LEU A 57 -8.56 -7.24 -7.91
N LYS A 58 -8.86 -8.07 -8.92
CA LYS A 58 -8.05 -8.21 -10.14
C LYS A 58 -7.77 -6.89 -10.86
N THR A 59 -8.72 -5.98 -10.79
CA THR A 59 -8.62 -4.67 -11.42
C THR A 59 -7.85 -3.64 -10.59
N ILE A 60 -7.62 -3.89 -9.30
CA ILE A 60 -6.89 -3.01 -8.39
C ILE A 60 -5.48 -3.57 -8.19
N ASN A 61 -5.39 -4.85 -7.81
CA ASN A 61 -4.15 -5.59 -7.64
C ASN A 61 -4.33 -7.03 -8.21
N PRO A 62 -3.92 -7.28 -9.46
CA PRO A 62 -4.07 -8.59 -10.08
C PRO A 62 -3.19 -9.68 -9.47
N GLN A 63 -2.07 -9.31 -8.83
CA GLN A 63 -1.16 -10.27 -8.21
C GLN A 63 -1.81 -10.92 -7.00
N GLU A 64 -2.41 -10.11 -6.11
CA GLU A 64 -3.10 -10.64 -4.94
C GLU A 64 -4.42 -11.33 -5.28
N ALA A 65 -5.11 -10.87 -6.33
CA ALA A 65 -6.35 -11.51 -6.79
C ALA A 65 -6.15 -12.98 -7.20
N GLY A 66 -4.96 -13.33 -7.71
CA GLY A 66 -4.61 -14.70 -8.10
C GLY A 66 -4.44 -15.65 -6.92
N LEU A 67 -4.30 -15.13 -5.69
CA LEU A 67 -4.19 -15.92 -4.47
C LEU A 67 -5.56 -16.30 -3.90
N PHE A 68 -6.63 -15.69 -4.39
CA PHE A 68 -7.97 -15.90 -3.87
C PHE A 68 -8.61 -17.08 -4.56
N ASP A 69 -9.02 -18.07 -3.76
CA ASP A 69 -9.79 -19.22 -4.22
C ASP A 69 -11.23 -19.17 -3.70
N ALA A 70 -12.17 -19.71 -4.48
CA ALA A 70 -13.59 -19.74 -4.15
C ALA A 70 -13.88 -20.52 -2.85
N ALA A 71 -13.08 -21.55 -2.55
CA ALA A 71 -13.24 -22.34 -1.33
C ALA A 71 -12.83 -21.59 -0.05
N MET A 72 -12.17 -20.43 -0.15
CA MET A 72 -11.76 -19.64 1.01
C MET A 72 -12.91 -18.84 1.64
N GLY A 73 -14.04 -18.69 0.96
CA GLY A 73 -15.18 -17.91 1.47
C GLY A 73 -14.78 -16.48 1.82
N ILE A 74 -13.97 -15.84 0.96
CA ILE A 74 -13.42 -14.51 1.19
C ILE A 74 -14.49 -13.43 0.99
N HIS A 75 -14.43 -12.38 1.78
CA HIS A 75 -15.19 -11.16 1.59
C HIS A 75 -14.25 -9.95 1.70
N LEU A 76 -14.25 -9.09 0.68
CA LEU A 76 -13.46 -7.86 0.65
C LEU A 76 -14.29 -6.64 1.05
N ARG A 77 -13.73 -5.78 1.89
CA ARG A 77 -14.28 -4.45 2.14
C ARG A 77 -13.29 -3.36 1.75
N PHE A 78 -13.60 -2.65 0.67
CA PHE A 78 -12.82 -1.51 0.22
C PHE A 78 -13.11 -0.25 1.03
N ARG A 79 -12.09 0.59 1.17
CA ARG A 79 -12.12 1.89 1.84
C ARG A 79 -11.23 2.86 1.09
N LEU A 80 -11.59 4.14 1.13
CA LEU A 80 -10.73 5.23 0.67
C LEU A 80 -10.10 5.88 1.90
N GLY A 81 -8.79 6.08 1.85
CA GLY A 81 -8.03 6.69 2.92
C GLY A 81 -7.01 7.69 2.40
N ARG A 82 -6.35 8.37 3.33
CA ARG A 82 -5.26 9.31 3.05
C ARG A 82 -3.97 8.54 2.78
N GLY A 83 -3.24 8.91 1.73
CA GLY A 83 -1.90 8.38 1.47
C GLY A 83 -0.83 8.98 2.39
N ARG A 84 0.41 8.47 2.30
CA ARG A 84 1.53 9.03 3.07
C ARG A 84 1.98 10.35 2.44
N GLY A 85 1.60 11.48 3.06
CA GLY A 85 2.10 12.82 2.73
C GLY A 85 1.15 13.74 1.95
N ALA A 86 0.06 13.23 1.37
CA ALA A 86 -0.93 14.03 0.66
C ALA A 86 -2.37 13.65 1.06
N ASP A 87 -3.23 14.66 1.21
CA ASP A 87 -4.68 14.48 1.44
C ASP A 87 -5.41 13.92 0.23
N PHE A 88 -4.87 14.14 -0.98
CA PHE A 88 -5.51 13.83 -2.25
C PHE A 88 -4.45 13.53 -3.32
N PRO A 89 -4.66 12.55 -4.23
CA PRO A 89 -5.82 11.66 -4.40
C PRO A 89 -5.99 10.61 -3.28
N PRO A 90 -7.20 10.10 -3.03
CA PRO A 90 -7.43 9.07 -2.03
C PRO A 90 -6.79 7.74 -2.45
N VAL A 91 -6.22 7.03 -1.48
CA VAL A 91 -5.64 5.69 -1.65
C VAL A 91 -6.68 4.63 -1.30
N ILE A 92 -6.73 3.54 -2.05
CA ILE A 92 -7.62 2.41 -1.78
C ILE A 92 -6.97 1.49 -0.75
N TYR A 93 -7.69 1.23 0.34
CA TYR A 93 -7.38 0.22 1.34
C TYR A 93 -8.44 -0.87 1.30
N TYR A 94 -8.07 -2.10 1.62
CA TYR A 94 -9.03 -3.19 1.75
C TYR A 94 -8.72 -4.06 2.95
N LYS A 95 -9.78 -4.62 3.52
CA LYS A 95 -9.71 -5.68 4.52
C LYS A 95 -10.26 -6.95 3.92
N VAL A 96 -9.49 -8.03 4.04
CA VAL A 96 -9.88 -9.39 3.67
C VAL A 96 -10.52 -10.04 4.90
N PHE A 97 -11.75 -10.51 4.73
CA PHE A 97 -12.45 -11.35 5.70
C PHE A 97 -12.53 -12.76 5.14
N THR A 98 -12.48 -13.76 6.00
CA THR A 98 -12.68 -15.16 5.63
C THR A 98 -13.82 -15.69 6.49
N HIS A 99 -14.77 -16.37 5.87
CA HIS A 99 -15.89 -16.98 6.59
C HIS A 99 -15.68 -18.49 6.78
N ASN A 100 -14.88 -19.10 5.91
CA ASN A 100 -14.53 -20.50 6.04
C ASN A 100 -13.37 -20.67 7.03
N PRO A 101 -13.32 -21.79 7.76
CA PRO A 101 -12.22 -22.06 8.68
C PRO A 101 -10.91 -22.17 7.89
N LEU A 102 -9.94 -21.31 8.21
CA LEU A 102 -8.58 -21.47 7.71
C LEU A 102 -7.78 -22.35 8.67
N CYS A 103 -7.09 -23.32 8.08
CA CYS A 103 -6.06 -24.08 8.75
C CYS A 103 -4.70 -23.45 8.39
N ASP A 104 -3.95 -22.98 9.39
CA ASP A 104 -2.54 -22.66 9.18
C ASP A 104 -1.75 -23.97 9.13
N VAL A 105 -1.39 -24.38 7.92
CA VAL A 105 -0.63 -25.63 7.68
C VAL A 105 0.71 -25.61 8.42
N ASN A 106 1.30 -24.43 8.62
CA ASN A 106 2.58 -24.28 9.30
C ASN A 106 2.46 -24.21 10.83
N ALA A 107 1.25 -24.02 11.37
CA ALA A 107 1.02 -24.10 12.82
C ALA A 107 1.22 -25.51 13.38
N PHE A 108 1.09 -26.54 12.52
CA PHE A 108 1.32 -27.94 12.89
C PHE A 108 2.69 -28.45 12.50
N ALA A 109 3.53 -27.60 11.89
CA ALA A 109 4.87 -28.02 11.53
C ALA A 109 5.70 -28.23 12.81
N PRO A 110 6.52 -29.30 12.88
CA PRO A 110 7.46 -29.50 14.00
C PRO A 110 8.48 -28.37 14.15
N ARG A 111 8.65 -27.57 13.09
CA ARG A 111 9.65 -26.52 12.98
C ARG A 111 9.09 -25.18 13.47
N ASP A 112 9.81 -24.56 14.40
CA ASP A 112 9.48 -23.23 14.91
C ASP A 112 9.98 -22.14 13.96
N TYR A 113 9.11 -21.67 13.06
CA TYR A 113 9.40 -20.64 12.07
C TYR A 113 9.49 -19.22 12.66
N THR A 114 9.13 -19.03 13.93
CA THR A 114 9.27 -17.72 14.59
C THR A 114 10.72 -17.41 14.95
N LYS A 115 11.57 -18.45 15.02
CA LYS A 115 13.01 -18.34 15.21
C LYS A 115 13.70 -18.10 13.88
N HIS A 116 13.86 -16.82 13.52
CA HIS A 116 14.69 -16.44 12.38
C HIS A 116 16.17 -16.70 12.70
N ARG A 117 16.69 -17.89 12.36
CA ARG A 117 18.13 -18.16 12.41
C ARG A 117 18.76 -17.61 11.12
N PRO A 118 19.68 -16.64 11.18
CA PRO A 118 20.43 -16.25 9.99
C PRO A 118 21.17 -17.49 9.46
N PRO A 119 21.12 -17.73 8.14
CA PRO A 119 21.79 -18.89 7.57
C PRO A 119 23.28 -18.80 7.90
N SER A 120 23.83 -19.90 8.40
CA SER A 120 25.25 -19.97 8.72
C SER A 120 26.09 -19.83 7.45
N ALA A 121 27.31 -19.33 7.57
CA ALA A 121 28.23 -19.21 6.43
C ALA A 121 28.40 -20.53 5.67
N GLY A 122 28.32 -21.67 6.38
CA GLY A 122 28.37 -23.01 5.81
C GLY A 122 27.16 -23.38 4.96
N GLU A 123 25.97 -22.88 5.27
CA GLU A 123 24.72 -23.11 4.50
C GLU A 123 24.62 -22.19 3.28
N LEU A 124 25.22 -21.00 3.35
CA LEU A 124 25.26 -20.05 2.23
C LEU A 124 26.25 -20.45 1.13
N HIS A 125 27.38 -21.05 1.51
CA HIS A 125 28.52 -21.26 0.60
C HIS A 125 28.76 -22.72 0.21
N ASN A 126 28.23 -23.69 0.97
CA ASN A 126 28.36 -25.09 0.61
C ASN A 126 27.05 -25.60 0.00
N ARG A 127 27.14 -26.23 -1.18
CA ARG A 127 26.08 -27.08 -1.75
C ARG A 127 25.94 -28.39 -0.95
N ARG A 128 25.88 -28.31 0.38
CA ARG A 128 25.54 -29.47 1.19
C ARG A 128 24.02 -29.59 1.23
N PRO A 129 23.49 -30.83 1.11
CA PRO A 129 22.10 -31.07 1.41
C PRO A 129 21.80 -30.53 2.83
N PRO A 130 20.65 -29.87 3.04
CA PRO A 130 20.26 -29.47 4.38
C PRO A 130 20.26 -30.71 5.30
N PRO A 131 20.72 -30.58 6.55
CA PRO A 131 20.65 -31.68 7.51
C PRO A 131 19.17 -32.12 7.67
N PRO A 132 18.91 -33.42 7.90
CA PRO A 132 17.56 -33.92 8.09
C PRO A 132 16.91 -33.17 9.25
N ASP A 133 15.69 -32.68 9.02
CA ASP A 133 14.91 -31.91 9.99
C ASP A 133 14.61 -32.80 11.21
N GLY A 134 15.37 -32.65 12.30
CA GLY A 134 15.14 -33.46 13.51
C GLY A 134 16.25 -33.51 14.55
N GLU A 135 17.50 -33.16 14.22
CA GLU A 135 18.61 -33.20 15.20
C GLU A 135 18.96 -31.81 15.72
N GLY A 136 18.09 -31.28 16.58
CA GLY A 136 18.44 -30.23 17.53
C GLY A 136 18.53 -30.84 18.92
N GLY A 137 19.72 -31.31 19.29
CA GLY A 137 20.04 -31.76 20.65
C GLY A 137 19.76 -30.69 21.70
N GLY A 138 19.45 -31.16 22.92
CA GLY A 138 18.95 -30.38 24.06
C GLY A 138 19.90 -29.37 24.68
#